data_AF-A0A1Y2M8D5-F1
#
_entry.id   AF-A0A1Y2M8D5-F1
#
_cell.length_a   1.000
_cell.length_b   1.000
_cell.length_c   1.000
_cell.angle_alpha   90.00
_cell.angle_beta   90.00
_cell.angle_gamma   90.00
#
_symmetry.space_group_name_H-M   'P 1'
#
loop_
_entity.id
_entity.type
_entity.pdbx_description
1 polymer ?
#
loop_
_entity_poly.entity_id
_entity_poly.type
_entity_poly.pdbx_seq_one_letter_code
_entity_poly.pdbx_strand_id
1 'polypeptide(L)'
;MAHDSMQQRYGIPAEDPYGNELRARIANGWHVLSQLANISKGVHGSSASDAAKSPSDFGIRFISPPRKLETSQQKEDVIATQRLAFIESMPAQGAKDYKLMFMLLSSVFRTSISNIGEEHKPWVFDWGNGIDGQRMFRKGSSWLAWFVLAEGPELFWKQWWILPSEAPSTRHYIRDRAITAWTATPQKLVDYQRDHARRIQEAINIKAEVATDFISVNPIPYFTQYAEHRVAAWKSGMRPAEETMSHVPFHVEFRCPEEMLHQHKKLLEVEKNRMQQQRLQR
;
A
#
# COMPACT_ATOMS: atom_id res chain seq x y z
N MET A 1 -36.31 4.13 -8.56
CA MET A 1 -35.36 3.59 -7.56
C MET A 1 -34.36 2.59 -8.16
N ALA A 2 -33.87 2.79 -9.40
CA ALA A 2 -32.91 1.86 -10.05
C ALA A 2 -31.50 2.46 -10.24
N HIS A 3 -31.33 3.75 -9.91
CA HIS A 3 -30.09 4.49 -10.19
C HIS A 3 -28.96 4.28 -9.17
N ASP A 4 -29.25 3.67 -8.02
CA ASP A 4 -28.23 3.45 -6.96
C ASP A 4 -27.53 2.08 -7.08
N SER A 5 -28.16 1.12 -7.78
CA SER A 5 -27.61 -0.24 -7.98
C SER A 5 -26.40 -0.31 -8.93
N MET A 6 -26.09 0.80 -9.61
CA MET A 6 -24.98 0.90 -10.57
C MET A 6 -23.86 1.83 -10.13
N GLN A 7 -23.82 2.29 -8.87
CA GLN A 7 -22.55 2.75 -8.30
C GLN A 7 -21.64 1.53 -8.17
N GLN A 8 -20.96 1.23 -9.29
CA GLN A 8 -20.10 0.07 -9.47
C GLN A 8 -18.99 0.13 -8.43
N ARG A 9 -19.20 -0.59 -7.33
CA ARG A 9 -18.10 -0.99 -6.48
C ARG A 9 -17.12 -1.76 -7.36
N TYR A 10 -15.92 -1.22 -7.47
CA TYR A 10 -14.81 -1.88 -8.13
C TYR A 10 -14.44 -3.11 -7.31
N GLY A 11 -14.54 -4.31 -7.89
CA GLY A 11 -14.17 -5.56 -7.20
C GLY A 11 -15.11 -6.73 -7.48
N ILE A 12 -14.76 -7.87 -6.89
CA ILE A 12 -15.56 -9.10 -6.87
C ILE A 12 -16.04 -9.28 -5.42
N PRO A 13 -17.36 -9.42 -5.16
CA PRO A 13 -17.88 -9.60 -3.81
C PRO A 13 -17.21 -10.77 -3.09
N ALA A 14 -17.02 -10.63 -1.78
CA ALA A 14 -16.38 -11.65 -0.95
C ALA A 14 -17.08 -13.02 -1.07
N GLU A 15 -18.41 -13.02 -1.17
CA GLU A 15 -19.24 -14.23 -1.24
C GLU A 15 -19.35 -14.83 -2.65
N ASP A 16 -18.90 -14.13 -3.70
CA ASP A 16 -19.04 -14.61 -5.08
C ASP A 16 -17.92 -15.63 -5.42
N PRO A 17 -18.24 -16.91 -5.71
CA PRO A 17 -17.23 -17.93 -5.99
C PRO A 17 -16.33 -17.61 -7.19
N TYR A 18 -16.77 -16.75 -8.11
CA TYR A 18 -15.97 -16.28 -9.25
C TYR A 18 -14.64 -15.67 -8.79
N GLY A 19 -14.62 -15.03 -7.62
CA GLY A 19 -13.42 -14.41 -7.06
C GLY A 19 -12.43 -15.36 -6.38
N ASN A 20 -12.72 -16.67 -6.30
CA ASN A 20 -11.91 -17.62 -5.52
C ASN A 20 -10.46 -17.71 -6.00
N GLU A 21 -10.24 -17.74 -7.32
CA GLU A 21 -8.90 -17.78 -7.88
C GLU A 21 -8.11 -16.52 -7.51
N LEU A 22 -8.68 -15.34 -7.75
CA LEU A 22 -8.06 -14.06 -7.39
C LEU A 22 -7.74 -14.00 -5.90
N ARG A 23 -8.67 -14.38 -5.03
CA ARG A 23 -8.46 -14.40 -3.57
C ARG A 23 -7.35 -15.35 -3.16
N ALA A 24 -7.27 -16.54 -3.75
CA ALA A 24 -6.19 -17.49 -3.49
C ALA A 24 -4.82 -16.92 -3.85
N ARG A 25 -4.70 -16.29 -5.03
CA ARG A 25 -3.47 -15.62 -5.46
C ARG A 25 -3.10 -14.43 -4.57
N ILE A 26 -4.09 -13.63 -4.15
CA ILE A 26 -3.87 -12.53 -3.19
C ILE A 26 -3.35 -13.07 -1.85
N ALA A 27 -3.96 -14.16 -1.33
CA ALA A 27 -3.53 -14.80 -0.09
C ALA A 27 -2.08 -15.31 -0.19
N ASN A 28 -1.70 -15.94 -1.30
CA ASN A 28 -0.31 -16.33 -1.56
C ASN A 28 0.63 -15.11 -1.56
N GLY A 29 0.22 -14.01 -2.19
CA GLY A 29 0.98 -12.76 -2.15
C GLY A 29 1.19 -12.21 -0.75
N TRP A 30 0.18 -12.29 0.12
CA TRP A 30 0.30 -11.92 1.53
C TRP A 30 1.28 -12.83 2.30
N HIS A 31 1.31 -14.13 2.00
CA HIS A 31 2.30 -15.03 2.57
C HIS A 31 3.73 -14.65 2.18
N VAL A 32 3.97 -14.29 0.91
CA VAL A 32 5.28 -13.79 0.46
C VAL A 32 5.66 -12.51 1.22
N LEU A 33 4.73 -11.55 1.38
CA LEU A 33 4.99 -10.34 2.15
C LEU A 33 5.31 -10.65 3.63
N SER A 34 4.62 -11.63 4.23
CA SER A 34 4.89 -12.09 5.59
C SER A 34 6.32 -12.62 5.74
N GLN A 35 6.78 -13.47 4.80
CA GLN A 35 8.15 -13.99 4.82
C GLN A 35 9.19 -12.87 4.71
N LEU A 36 9.00 -11.92 3.79
CA LEU A 36 9.87 -10.76 3.63
C LEU A 36 9.92 -9.88 4.89
N ALA A 37 8.81 -9.71 5.61
CA ALA A 37 8.75 -8.97 6.87
C ALA A 37 9.41 -9.74 8.02
N ASN A 38 9.24 -11.06 8.08
CA ASN A 38 9.86 -11.90 9.10
C ASN A 38 11.39 -11.87 9.02
N ILE A 39 11.96 -11.76 7.82
CA ILE A 39 13.40 -11.54 7.64
C ILE A 39 13.86 -10.26 8.35
N SER A 40 13.14 -9.14 8.19
CA SER A 40 13.44 -7.90 8.93
C SER A 40 13.34 -8.10 10.44
N LYS A 41 12.25 -8.71 10.91
CA LYS A 41 12.04 -8.96 12.34
C LYS A 41 13.16 -9.83 12.93
N GLY A 42 13.63 -10.85 12.22
CA GLY A 42 14.72 -11.73 12.65
C GLY A 42 16.06 -11.00 12.82
N VAL A 43 16.43 -10.14 11.87
CA VAL A 43 17.67 -9.34 11.95
C VAL A 43 17.60 -8.32 13.08
N HIS A 44 16.45 -7.63 13.26
CA HIS A 44 16.28 -6.68 14.35
C HIS A 44 16.24 -7.36 15.73
N GLY A 45 15.64 -8.55 15.84
CA GLY A 45 15.55 -9.31 17.10
C GLY A 45 16.89 -9.88 17.56
N SER A 46 17.72 -10.40 16.65
CA SER A 46 19.02 -10.98 16.98
C SER A 46 19.95 -9.97 17.66
N SER A 47 19.98 -8.74 17.13
CA SER A 47 20.80 -7.65 17.68
C SER A 47 20.37 -7.17 19.07
N ALA A 48 19.11 -7.36 19.47
CA ALA A 48 18.66 -6.96 20.81
C ALA A 48 19.16 -7.94 21.89
N SER A 49 19.31 -9.22 21.54
CA SER A 49 19.82 -10.25 22.45
C SER A 49 21.33 -10.10 22.73
N ASP A 50 22.10 -9.59 21.77
CA ASP A 50 23.54 -9.34 21.92
C ASP A 50 23.85 -8.09 22.75
N ALA A 51 22.94 -7.12 22.80
CA ALA A 51 23.11 -5.89 23.57
C ALA A 51 22.86 -6.06 25.08
N ALA A 52 22.23 -7.15 25.52
CA ALA A 52 21.86 -7.40 26.91
C ALA A 52 23.02 -7.90 27.81
N LYS A 53 24.27 -7.95 27.31
CA LYS A 53 25.41 -8.57 28.01
C LYS A 53 26.62 -7.65 28.30
N SER A 54 26.44 -6.33 28.39
CA SER A 54 27.54 -5.45 28.85
C SER A 54 27.17 -4.61 30.07
N PRO A 55 27.46 -5.10 31.29
CA PRO A 55 27.35 -4.34 32.52
C PRO A 55 28.69 -3.63 32.83
N SER A 56 29.14 -2.71 31.97
CA SER A 56 30.21 -1.77 32.33
C SER A 56 30.26 -0.60 31.35
N ASP A 57 29.63 0.52 31.72
CA ASP A 57 30.25 1.86 31.69
C ASP A 57 29.19 2.94 31.86
N PHE A 58 29.01 3.36 33.12
CA PHE A 58 28.38 4.63 33.48
C PHE A 58 29.36 5.77 33.16
N GLY A 59 29.51 6.06 31.86
CA GLY A 59 30.27 7.20 31.35
C GLY A 59 29.38 7.98 30.39
N ILE A 60 29.05 9.22 30.76
CA ILE A 60 28.20 10.17 30.05
C ILE A 60 28.59 10.23 28.55
N ARG A 61 27.78 9.61 27.66
CA ARG A 61 27.94 9.68 26.20
C ARG A 61 26.88 10.59 25.58
N PHE A 62 27.07 11.90 25.73
CA PHE A 62 26.60 12.83 24.71
C PHE A 62 27.64 12.81 23.57
N ILE A 63 27.17 12.72 22.32
CA ILE A 63 27.94 12.65 21.06
C ILE A 63 28.35 11.22 20.62
N SER A 64 27.47 10.58 19.83
CA SER A 64 27.87 9.91 18.57
C SER A 64 26.66 9.54 17.70
N PRO A 65 26.10 10.50 16.95
CA PRO A 65 25.12 10.23 15.88
C PRO A 65 25.60 9.29 14.75
N PRO A 66 26.87 9.34 14.24
CA PRO A 66 27.22 8.61 13.02
C PRO A 66 27.20 7.10 13.20
N ARG A 67 27.63 6.59 14.37
CA ARG A 67 27.66 5.14 14.63
C ARG A 67 26.28 4.49 14.60
N LYS A 68 25.24 5.19 15.04
CA LYS A 68 23.86 4.66 15.02
C LYS A 68 23.30 4.55 13.60
N LEU A 69 23.61 5.52 12.74
CA LEU A 69 23.19 5.51 11.33
C LEU A 69 23.88 4.37 10.58
N GLU A 70 25.20 4.24 10.71
CA GLU A 70 25.98 3.17 10.06
C GLU A 70 25.51 1.78 10.49
N THR A 71 25.28 1.59 11.80
CA THR A 71 24.73 0.32 12.32
C THR A 71 23.34 0.03 11.73
N SER A 72 22.51 1.05 11.53
CA SER A 72 21.18 0.88 10.94
C SER A 72 21.27 0.52 9.46
N GLN A 73 22.16 1.16 8.70
CA GLN A 73 22.41 0.84 7.29
C GLN A 73 22.94 -0.59 7.10
N GLN A 74 23.91 -1.00 7.93
CA GLN A 74 24.43 -2.37 7.91
C GLN A 74 23.32 -3.42 8.17
N LYS A 75 22.38 -3.12 9.07
CA LYS A 75 21.22 -3.98 9.30
C LYS A 75 20.32 -4.06 8.08
N GLU A 76 20.04 -2.92 7.45
CA GLU A 76 19.26 -2.88 6.21
C GLU A 76 19.94 -3.67 5.08
N ASP A 77 21.27 -3.68 5.00
CA ASP A 77 22.02 -4.46 4.00
C ASP A 77 21.87 -5.96 4.19
N VAL A 78 21.99 -6.41 5.45
CA VAL A 78 21.78 -7.81 5.81
C VAL A 78 20.34 -8.21 5.47
N ILE A 79 19.36 -7.38 5.81
CA ILE A 79 17.94 -7.60 5.50
C ILE A 79 17.73 -7.70 3.99
N ALA A 80 18.27 -6.74 3.22
CA ALA A 80 18.13 -6.72 1.76
C ALA A 80 18.75 -7.97 1.13
N THR A 81 19.93 -8.36 1.58
CA THR A 81 20.63 -9.57 1.10
C THR A 81 19.79 -10.83 1.34
N GLN A 82 19.26 -11.00 2.56
CA GLN A 82 18.42 -12.17 2.89
C GLN A 82 17.09 -12.18 2.10
N ARG A 83 16.45 -11.01 1.92
CA ARG A 83 15.25 -10.89 1.10
C ARG A 83 15.49 -11.23 -0.36
N LEU A 84 16.61 -10.76 -0.94
CA LEU A 84 16.98 -11.08 -2.32
C LEU A 84 17.22 -12.58 -2.51
N ALA A 85 17.93 -13.23 -1.58
CA ALA A 85 18.11 -14.69 -1.60
C ALA A 85 16.78 -15.46 -1.50
N PHE A 86 15.85 -14.99 -0.67
CA PHE A 86 14.49 -15.55 -0.62
C PHE A 86 13.75 -15.38 -1.96
N ILE A 87 13.84 -14.21 -2.59
CA ILE A 87 13.20 -13.94 -3.89
C ILE A 87 13.77 -14.84 -4.99
N GLU A 88 15.09 -15.04 -4.98
CA GLU A 88 15.78 -15.90 -5.92
C GLU A 88 15.33 -17.36 -5.80
N SER A 89 15.19 -17.86 -4.57
CA SER A 89 14.82 -19.25 -4.29
C SER A 89 13.32 -19.58 -4.41
N MET A 90 12.42 -18.59 -4.33
CA MET A 90 10.98 -18.87 -4.42
C MET A 90 10.53 -19.27 -5.84
N PRO A 91 9.38 -19.95 -6.02
CA PRO A 91 8.78 -20.19 -7.33
C PRO A 91 8.36 -18.89 -8.04
N ALA A 92 8.44 -18.85 -9.37
CA ALA A 92 8.02 -17.69 -10.16
C ALA A 92 6.55 -17.30 -9.91
N GLN A 93 5.66 -18.28 -9.72
CA GLN A 93 4.25 -18.04 -9.39
C GLN A 93 4.10 -17.26 -8.08
N GLY A 94 4.94 -17.51 -7.06
CA GLY A 94 4.92 -16.75 -5.81
C GLY A 94 5.25 -15.28 -6.02
N ALA A 95 6.18 -14.97 -6.93
CA ALA A 95 6.51 -13.60 -7.30
C ALA A 95 5.34 -12.93 -8.06
N LYS A 96 4.67 -13.66 -8.96
CA LYS A 96 3.48 -13.18 -9.68
C LYS A 96 2.32 -12.87 -8.73
N ASP A 97 2.05 -13.77 -7.78
CA ASP A 97 1.01 -13.63 -6.77
C ASP A 97 1.30 -12.44 -5.83
N TYR A 98 2.55 -12.29 -5.38
CA TYR A 98 2.97 -11.10 -4.65
C TYR A 98 2.76 -9.84 -5.46
N LYS A 99 3.15 -9.82 -6.75
CA LYS A 99 3.03 -8.61 -7.58
C LYS A 99 1.57 -8.21 -7.78
N LEU A 100 0.70 -9.18 -8.05
CA LEU A 100 -0.73 -8.98 -8.17
C LEU A 100 -1.32 -8.41 -6.87
N MET A 101 -1.00 -9.03 -5.73
CA MET A 101 -1.41 -8.54 -4.41
C MET A 101 -0.92 -7.10 -4.18
N PHE A 102 0.35 -6.81 -4.45
CA PHE A 102 0.95 -5.50 -4.20
C PHE A 102 0.39 -4.40 -5.12
N MET A 103 0.03 -4.75 -6.36
CA MET A 103 -0.69 -3.85 -7.26
C MET A 103 -2.07 -3.47 -6.70
N LEU A 104 -2.83 -4.42 -6.18
CA LEU A 104 -4.11 -4.16 -5.51
C LEU A 104 -3.91 -3.35 -4.23
N LEU A 105 -2.91 -3.71 -3.43
CA LEU A 105 -2.56 -3.01 -2.19
C LEU A 105 -2.24 -1.54 -2.42
N SER A 106 -1.70 -1.15 -3.59
CA SER A 106 -1.49 0.26 -3.90
C SER A 106 -2.77 1.10 -3.91
N SER A 107 -3.93 0.49 -4.18
CA SER A 107 -5.23 1.17 -4.22
C SER A 107 -5.82 1.45 -2.83
N VAL A 108 -5.27 0.79 -1.79
CA VAL A 108 -5.64 1.00 -0.38
C VAL A 108 -5.24 2.40 0.06
N PHE A 109 -4.08 2.89 -0.37
CA PHE A 109 -3.59 4.22 0.00
C PHE A 109 -4.20 5.27 -0.90
N ARG A 110 -4.98 6.21 -0.36
CA ARG A 110 -5.74 7.18 -1.15
C ARG A 110 -5.47 8.61 -0.73
N THR A 111 -5.42 9.48 -1.73
CA THR A 111 -5.63 10.91 -1.61
C THR A 111 -6.91 11.24 -2.39
N SER A 112 -7.93 11.78 -1.73
CA SER A 112 -9.20 12.15 -2.36
C SER A 112 -9.47 13.63 -2.17
N ILE A 113 -10.13 14.28 -3.13
CA ILE A 113 -10.62 15.67 -3.01
C ILE A 113 -11.57 15.88 -1.82
N SER A 114 -12.18 14.80 -1.32
CA SER A 114 -13.01 14.80 -0.10
C SER A 114 -12.17 14.81 1.18
N ASN A 115 -10.89 14.42 1.12
CA ASN A 115 -10.02 14.28 2.28
C ASN A 115 -9.30 15.61 2.53
N ILE A 116 -10.09 16.64 2.85
CA ILE A 116 -9.63 17.99 3.19
C ILE A 116 -9.70 18.19 4.70
N GLY A 117 -8.91 19.12 5.25
CA GLY A 117 -8.90 19.39 6.70
C GLY A 117 -7.64 18.91 7.42
N GLU A 118 -7.59 19.10 8.73
CA GLU A 118 -6.43 18.79 9.59
C GLU A 118 -6.44 17.35 10.14
N GLU A 119 -7.61 16.72 10.11
CA GLU A 119 -7.86 15.31 10.44
C GLU A 119 -7.18 14.36 9.44
N HIS A 120 -7.01 14.82 8.20
CA HIS A 120 -6.23 14.13 7.19
C HIS A 120 -4.78 14.63 7.21
N LYS A 121 -3.83 13.71 7.36
CA LYS A 121 -2.40 14.02 7.31
C LYS A 121 -1.87 13.93 5.87
N PRO A 122 -0.90 14.76 5.47
CA PRO A 122 -0.38 14.78 4.11
C PRO A 122 0.41 13.50 3.81
N TRP A 123 0.49 13.15 2.52
CA TRP A 123 1.42 12.13 2.06
C TRP A 123 2.84 12.70 2.09
N VAL A 124 3.67 12.22 3.01
CA VAL A 124 5.03 12.77 3.23
C VAL A 124 6.15 11.89 2.69
N PHE A 125 5.83 10.71 2.16
CA PHE A 125 6.81 9.66 1.91
C PHE A 125 7.53 9.74 0.57
N ASP A 126 7.19 10.70 -0.29
CA ASP A 126 7.66 10.79 -1.68
C ASP A 126 7.94 12.22 -2.11
N TRP A 127 8.88 12.38 -3.03
CA TRP A 127 9.21 13.66 -3.66
C TRP A 127 8.12 13.99 -4.70
N GLY A 128 7.06 14.66 -4.27
CA GLY A 128 5.99 15.11 -5.15
C GLY A 128 4.64 15.13 -4.46
N ASN A 129 3.76 16.01 -4.94
CA ASN A 129 2.45 16.32 -4.35
C ASN A 129 1.40 15.21 -4.53
N GLY A 130 1.67 14.01 -4.01
CA GLY A 130 0.71 12.92 -3.77
C GLY A 130 0.08 12.23 -5.00
N ILE A 131 0.01 12.87 -6.18
CA ILE A 131 -0.65 12.31 -7.37
C ILE A 131 0.02 11.03 -7.84
N ASP A 132 1.36 11.01 -7.86
CA ASP A 132 2.14 9.83 -8.26
C ASP A 132 2.44 8.87 -7.11
N GLY A 133 1.97 9.13 -5.88
CA GLY A 133 2.32 8.36 -4.68
C GLY A 133 2.02 6.86 -4.82
N GLN A 134 0.84 6.50 -5.33
CA GLN A 134 0.47 5.11 -5.59
C GLN A 134 1.38 4.45 -6.66
N ARG A 135 1.77 5.21 -7.69
CA ARG A 135 2.64 4.72 -8.76
C ARG A 135 4.06 4.48 -8.23
N MET A 136 4.57 5.40 -7.42
CA MET A 136 5.88 5.27 -6.76
C MET A 136 5.88 4.11 -5.76
N PHE A 137 4.79 3.94 -5.01
CA PHE A 137 4.57 2.77 -4.15
C PHE A 137 4.67 1.46 -4.94
N ARG A 138 3.93 1.31 -6.05
CA ARG A 138 3.97 0.09 -6.91
C ARG A 138 5.34 -0.24 -7.49
N LYS A 139 6.17 0.78 -7.71
CA LYS A 139 7.54 0.62 -8.22
C LYS A 139 8.56 0.33 -7.12
N GLY A 140 8.17 0.43 -5.84
CA GLY A 140 9.09 0.32 -4.71
C GLY A 140 9.93 1.58 -4.48
N SER A 141 9.69 2.65 -5.23
CA SER A 141 10.44 3.90 -5.10
C SER A 141 9.97 4.76 -3.93
N SER A 142 8.82 4.43 -3.34
CA SER A 142 8.28 5.11 -2.16
C SER A 142 8.85 4.54 -0.87
N TRP A 143 9.10 5.41 0.11
CA TRP A 143 9.48 4.95 1.44
C TRP A 143 8.34 4.17 2.10
N LEU A 144 7.09 4.49 1.77
CA LEU A 144 5.94 3.71 2.25
C LEU A 144 5.99 2.25 1.76
N ALA A 145 6.57 1.99 0.58
CA ALA A 145 6.79 0.62 0.12
C ALA A 145 7.80 -0.11 1.01
N TRP A 146 8.89 0.56 1.42
CA TRP A 146 9.82 0.00 2.41
C TRP A 146 9.11 -0.27 3.75
N PHE A 147 8.32 0.69 4.25
CA PHE A 147 7.61 0.56 5.52
C PHE A 147 6.66 -0.65 5.51
N VAL A 148 5.89 -0.83 4.44
CA VAL A 148 5.01 -2.00 4.27
C VAL A 148 5.80 -3.30 4.21
N LEU A 149 6.95 -3.32 3.52
CA LEU A 149 7.83 -4.48 3.48
C LEU A 149 8.36 -4.84 4.88
N ALA A 150 8.79 -3.84 5.66
CA ALA A 150 9.34 -4.03 7.01
C ALA A 150 8.29 -4.50 8.02
N GLU A 151 7.09 -3.93 7.97
CA GLU A 151 6.00 -4.23 8.91
C GLU A 151 5.26 -5.52 8.57
N GLY A 152 5.03 -5.78 7.28
CA GLY A 152 4.31 -6.95 6.79
C GLY A 152 2.78 -6.87 6.90
N PRO A 153 2.08 -8.01 6.71
CA PRO A 153 0.61 -8.05 6.62
C PRO A 153 -0.11 -7.70 7.94
N GLU A 154 0.55 -7.88 9.07
CA GLU A 154 -0.01 -7.61 10.40
C GLU A 154 -0.49 -6.16 10.55
N LEU A 155 0.19 -5.23 9.87
CA LEU A 155 -0.19 -3.82 9.78
C LEU A 155 -1.62 -3.63 9.26
N PHE A 156 -1.99 -4.37 8.22
CA PHE A 156 -3.31 -4.32 7.59
C PHE A 156 -4.34 -5.07 8.40
N TRP A 157 -3.99 -6.25 8.91
CA TRP A 157 -4.88 -7.03 9.78
C TRP A 157 -5.30 -6.24 11.02
N LYS A 158 -4.39 -5.46 11.60
CA LYS A 158 -4.70 -4.57 12.73
C LYS A 158 -5.77 -3.54 12.37
N GLN A 159 -5.60 -2.80 11.28
CA GLN A 159 -6.57 -1.77 10.89
C GLN A 159 -7.89 -2.35 10.39
N TRP A 160 -7.84 -3.42 9.59
CA TRP A 160 -9.01 -3.95 8.88
C TRP A 160 -9.89 -4.84 9.76
N TRP A 161 -9.33 -5.46 10.81
CA TRP A 161 -10.05 -6.48 11.57
C TRP A 161 -9.97 -6.35 13.09
N ILE A 162 -8.80 -6.04 13.63
CA ILE A 162 -8.59 -6.07 15.10
C ILE A 162 -9.02 -4.77 15.76
N LEU A 163 -8.65 -3.63 15.19
CA LEU A 163 -8.85 -2.33 15.81
C LEU A 163 -10.24 -1.76 15.47
N PRO A 164 -10.92 -1.10 16.42
CA PRO A 164 -12.22 -0.49 16.16
C PRO A 164 -12.10 0.66 15.14
N SER A 165 -12.81 0.57 14.01
CA SER A 165 -12.81 1.60 12.95
C SER A 165 -13.38 2.94 13.43
N GLU A 166 -14.33 2.89 14.36
CA GLU A 166 -15.05 4.06 14.86
C GLU A 166 -14.24 4.90 15.85
N ALA A 167 -13.21 4.32 16.48
CA ALA A 167 -12.39 5.05 17.44
C ALA A 167 -11.40 5.97 16.70
N PRO A 168 -11.36 7.29 17.02
CA PRO A 168 -10.49 8.23 16.32
C PRO A 168 -9.00 7.87 16.35
N SER A 169 -8.54 7.21 17.41
CA SER A 169 -7.14 6.81 17.60
C SER A 169 -6.69 5.64 16.71
N THR A 170 -7.62 4.87 16.16
CA THR A 170 -7.34 3.66 15.39
C THR A 170 -7.88 3.69 13.96
N ARG A 171 -8.81 4.61 13.67
CA ARG A 171 -9.39 4.81 12.33
C ARG A 171 -8.34 4.95 11.23
N HIS A 172 -7.21 5.59 11.53
CA HIS A 172 -6.11 5.82 10.59
C HIS A 172 -4.80 5.17 11.04
N TYR A 173 -4.89 4.01 11.69
CA TYR A 173 -3.76 3.30 12.31
C TYR A 173 -2.52 3.21 11.42
N ILE A 174 -2.67 2.74 10.18
CA ILE A 174 -1.55 2.53 9.26
C ILE A 174 -0.87 3.86 8.90
N ARG A 175 -1.68 4.87 8.57
CA ARG A 175 -1.21 6.21 8.20
C ARG A 175 -0.41 6.81 9.35
N ASP A 176 -1.01 6.85 10.53
CA ASP A 176 -0.43 7.53 11.68
C ASP A 176 0.87 6.85 12.11
N ARG A 177 0.90 5.51 12.11
CA ARG A 177 2.11 4.73 12.39
C ARG A 177 3.21 4.97 11.34
N ALA A 178 2.87 5.00 10.05
CA ALA A 178 3.82 5.27 8.99
C ALA A 178 4.41 6.68 9.10
N ILE A 179 3.59 7.69 9.42
CA ILE A 179 4.04 9.07 9.63
C ILE A 179 4.96 9.17 10.85
N THR A 180 4.57 8.57 11.98
CA THR A 180 5.43 8.55 13.18
C THR A 180 6.78 7.90 12.87
N ALA A 181 6.80 6.77 12.17
CA ALA A 181 8.03 6.10 11.78
C ALA A 181 8.88 6.95 10.83
N TRP A 182 8.25 7.58 9.83
CA TRP A 182 8.90 8.50 8.91
C TRP A 182 9.58 9.66 9.63
N THR A 183 8.84 10.37 10.50
CA THR A 183 9.35 11.53 11.25
C THR A 183 10.49 11.15 12.20
N ALA A 184 10.47 9.94 12.75
CA ALA A 184 11.54 9.44 13.61
C ALA A 184 12.79 8.95 12.84
N THR A 185 12.69 8.75 11.53
CA THR A 185 13.76 8.18 10.71
C THR A 185 14.67 9.28 10.14
N PRO A 186 15.99 9.22 10.35
CA PRO A 186 16.91 10.17 9.73
C PRO A 186 16.82 10.16 8.20
N GLN A 187 16.81 11.32 7.55
CA GLN A 187 16.63 11.44 6.09
C GLN A 187 17.62 10.59 5.27
N LYS A 188 18.88 10.50 5.70
CA LYS A 188 19.89 9.64 5.05
C LYS A 188 19.51 8.16 5.08
N LEU A 189 18.87 7.70 6.16
CA LEU A 189 18.39 6.32 6.28
C LEU A 189 17.12 6.11 5.45
N VAL A 190 16.23 7.10 5.38
CA VAL A 190 15.04 7.07 4.51
C VAL A 190 15.43 6.79 3.06
N ASP A 191 16.41 7.52 2.51
CA ASP A 191 16.81 7.35 1.11
C ASP A 191 17.45 5.97 0.88
N TYR A 192 18.19 5.48 1.88
CA TYR A 192 18.74 4.13 1.90
C TYR A 192 17.64 3.05 1.85
N GLN A 193 16.64 3.18 2.71
CA GLN A 193 15.49 2.26 2.83
C GLN A 193 14.64 2.27 1.55
N ARG A 194 14.47 3.42 0.91
CA ARG A 194 13.82 3.55 -0.41
C ARG A 194 14.56 2.75 -1.47
N ASP A 195 15.89 2.88 -1.54
CA ASP A 195 16.69 2.13 -2.51
C ASP A 195 16.53 0.61 -2.31
N HIS A 196 16.49 0.16 -1.06
CA HIS A 196 16.25 -1.25 -0.74
C HIS A 196 14.87 -1.72 -1.20
N ALA A 197 13.80 -0.99 -0.91
CA ALA A 197 12.46 -1.36 -1.40
C ALA A 197 12.39 -1.41 -2.92
N ARG A 198 13.06 -0.47 -3.61
CA ARG A 198 13.16 -0.46 -5.07
C ARG A 198 13.86 -1.72 -5.58
N ARG A 199 15.03 -2.08 -5.04
CA ARG A 199 15.77 -3.30 -5.41
C ARG A 199 14.96 -4.57 -5.19
N ILE A 200 14.21 -4.65 -4.08
CA ILE A 200 13.31 -5.78 -3.81
C ILE A 200 12.19 -5.85 -4.85
N GLN A 201 11.56 -4.73 -5.20
CA GLN A 201 10.51 -4.72 -6.24
C GLN A 201 11.06 -5.04 -7.64
N GLU A 202 12.27 -4.58 -7.96
CA GLU A 202 12.96 -4.92 -9.21
C GLU A 202 13.22 -6.43 -9.30
N ALA A 203 13.76 -7.04 -8.23
CA ALA A 203 13.99 -8.48 -8.17
C ALA A 203 12.69 -9.28 -8.32
N ILE A 204 11.60 -8.85 -7.67
CA ILE A 204 10.28 -9.46 -7.86
C ILE A 204 9.76 -9.29 -9.28
N ASN A 205 9.93 -8.12 -9.90
CA ASN A 205 9.48 -7.91 -11.28
C ASN A 205 10.23 -8.83 -12.27
N ILE A 206 11.53 -9.04 -12.05
CA ILE A 206 12.34 -9.98 -12.84
C ILE A 206 11.82 -11.41 -12.61
N LYS A 207 11.68 -11.83 -11.35
CA LYS A 207 11.24 -13.19 -10.98
C LYS A 207 9.80 -13.50 -11.45
N ALA A 208 8.94 -12.50 -11.48
CA ALA A 208 7.56 -12.60 -11.96
C ALA A 208 7.43 -12.40 -13.47
N GLU A 209 8.54 -12.15 -14.18
CA GLU A 209 8.58 -11.95 -15.64
C GLU A 209 7.65 -10.83 -16.12
N VAL A 210 7.51 -9.74 -15.34
CA VAL A 210 6.52 -8.68 -15.58
C VAL A 210 6.65 -8.03 -16.95
N ALA A 211 7.88 -7.98 -17.51
CA ALA A 211 8.14 -7.42 -18.82
C ALA A 211 7.54 -8.26 -19.97
N THR A 212 7.49 -9.58 -19.81
CA THR A 212 7.01 -10.53 -20.84
C THR A 212 5.60 -11.05 -20.55
N ASP A 213 5.19 -11.07 -19.27
CA ASP A 213 3.90 -11.59 -18.82
C ASP A 213 3.23 -10.64 -17.81
N PHE A 214 2.97 -9.39 -18.26
CA PHE A 214 2.26 -8.41 -17.44
C PHE A 214 0.82 -8.83 -17.11
N ILE A 215 0.18 -9.60 -18.01
CA ILE A 215 -1.22 -10.03 -17.84
C ILE A 215 -1.38 -10.87 -16.58
N SER A 216 -0.44 -11.80 -16.30
CA SER A 216 -0.52 -12.66 -15.11
C SER A 216 -0.47 -11.91 -13.78
N VAL A 217 0.07 -10.68 -13.74
CA VAL A 217 0.17 -9.87 -12.52
C VAL A 217 -0.80 -8.70 -12.48
N ASN A 218 -1.56 -8.48 -13.56
CA ASN A 218 -2.50 -7.38 -13.67
C ASN A 218 -3.87 -7.78 -13.10
N PRO A 219 -4.46 -7.01 -12.18
CA PRO A 219 -5.80 -7.31 -11.65
C PRO A 219 -6.93 -6.95 -12.63
N ILE A 220 -6.69 -6.10 -13.65
CA ILE A 220 -7.73 -5.61 -14.57
C ILE A 220 -8.48 -6.76 -15.27
N PRO A 221 -7.81 -7.78 -15.85
CA PRO A 221 -8.49 -8.93 -16.45
C PRO A 221 -9.53 -9.58 -15.53
N TYR A 222 -9.22 -9.82 -14.25
CA TYR A 222 -10.17 -10.40 -13.30
C TYR A 222 -11.44 -9.55 -13.14
N PHE A 223 -11.29 -8.22 -13.09
CA PHE A 223 -12.42 -7.31 -12.94
C PHE A 223 -13.24 -7.17 -14.23
N THR A 224 -12.59 -7.15 -15.39
CA THR A 224 -13.28 -7.11 -16.69
C THR A 224 -14.11 -8.37 -16.90
N GLN A 225 -13.49 -9.54 -16.70
CA GLN A 225 -14.19 -10.81 -16.85
C GLN A 225 -15.31 -10.97 -15.82
N TYR A 226 -15.11 -10.50 -14.59
CA TYR A 226 -16.19 -10.49 -13.60
C TYR A 226 -17.34 -9.57 -13.99
N ALA A 227 -17.07 -8.40 -14.57
CA ALA A 227 -18.11 -7.49 -15.03
C ALA A 227 -18.97 -8.15 -16.13
N GLU A 228 -18.35 -8.89 -17.05
CA GLU A 228 -19.04 -9.68 -18.07
C GLU A 228 -19.88 -10.80 -17.45
N HIS A 229 -19.29 -11.58 -16.54
CA HIS A 229 -19.97 -12.63 -15.79
C HIS A 229 -21.21 -12.09 -15.06
N ARG A 230 -21.08 -10.96 -14.35
CA ARG A 230 -22.17 -10.32 -13.60
C ARG A 230 -23.30 -9.88 -14.53
N VAL A 231 -22.99 -9.32 -15.71
CA VAL A 231 -24.02 -8.93 -16.69
C VAL A 231 -24.75 -10.16 -17.24
N ALA A 232 -24.04 -11.25 -17.53
CA ALA A 232 -24.65 -12.49 -17.99
C ALA A 232 -25.55 -13.13 -16.91
N ALA A 233 -25.09 -13.15 -15.66
CA ALA A 233 -25.84 -13.63 -14.50
C ALA A 233 -27.14 -12.83 -14.31
N TRP A 234 -27.05 -11.50 -14.36
CA TRP A 234 -28.22 -10.62 -14.25
C TRP A 234 -29.25 -10.85 -15.36
N LYS A 235 -28.79 -10.98 -16.62
CA LYS A 235 -29.67 -11.32 -17.76
C LYS A 235 -30.36 -12.68 -17.60
N SER A 236 -29.75 -13.59 -16.85
CA SER A 236 -30.29 -14.92 -16.55
C SER A 236 -31.21 -14.95 -15.32
N GLY A 237 -31.51 -13.79 -14.73
CA GLY A 237 -32.35 -13.68 -13.53
C GLY A 237 -31.66 -14.08 -12.23
N MET A 238 -30.34 -14.30 -12.23
CA MET A 238 -29.59 -14.56 -11.00
C MET A 238 -29.40 -13.26 -10.23
N ARG A 239 -29.58 -13.33 -8.90
CA ARG A 239 -29.32 -12.19 -8.01
C ARG A 239 -27.81 -11.99 -7.85
N PRO A 240 -27.31 -10.75 -7.80
CA PRO A 240 -25.91 -10.50 -7.47
C PRO A 240 -25.55 -11.05 -6.09
N ALA A 241 -24.31 -11.54 -5.95
CA ALA A 241 -23.77 -11.89 -4.64
C ALA A 241 -23.72 -10.66 -3.72
N GLU A 242 -23.96 -10.88 -2.43
CA GLU A 242 -23.92 -9.84 -1.41
C GLU A 242 -22.47 -9.47 -1.05
N GLU A 243 -22.21 -8.18 -0.78
CA GLU A 243 -20.91 -7.69 -0.32
C GLU A 243 -20.89 -7.57 1.21
N THR A 244 -20.36 -8.59 1.88
CA THR A 244 -20.31 -8.71 3.34
C THR A 244 -19.20 -7.88 3.99
N MET A 245 -18.19 -7.46 3.22
CA MET A 245 -17.01 -6.73 3.74
C MET A 245 -17.13 -5.21 3.62
N SER A 246 -18.33 -4.70 3.35
CA SER A 246 -18.63 -3.26 3.21
C SER A 246 -18.22 -2.40 4.42
N HIS A 247 -18.18 -3.01 5.60
CA HIS A 247 -17.91 -2.35 6.88
C HIS A 247 -16.40 -2.27 7.20
N VAL A 248 -15.55 -2.98 6.45
CA VAL A 248 -14.12 -3.04 6.72
C VAL A 248 -13.44 -1.75 6.25
N PRO A 249 -12.64 -1.08 7.11
CA PRO A 249 -11.98 0.18 6.78
C PRO A 249 -10.73 -0.06 5.92
N PHE A 250 -10.94 -0.49 4.67
CA PHE A 250 -9.88 -0.90 3.76
C PHE A 250 -8.92 0.25 3.43
N HIS A 251 -9.42 1.49 3.33
CA HIS A 251 -8.62 2.61 2.85
C HIS A 251 -7.69 3.19 3.92
N VAL A 252 -6.52 3.62 3.48
CA VAL A 252 -5.58 4.43 4.25
C VAL A 252 -5.60 5.82 3.65
N GLU A 253 -6.30 6.73 4.32
CA GLU A 253 -6.66 8.04 3.80
C GLU A 253 -5.65 9.13 4.17
N PHE A 254 -4.97 9.64 3.16
CA PHE A 254 -4.14 10.84 3.24
C PHE A 254 -4.92 12.06 2.75
N ARG A 255 -4.45 13.23 3.18
CA ARG A 255 -4.96 14.53 2.78
C ARG A 255 -4.77 14.74 1.28
N CYS A 256 -5.75 15.34 0.64
CA CYS A 256 -5.64 15.78 -0.74
C CYS A 256 -4.47 16.77 -0.88
N PRO A 257 -3.56 16.59 -1.86
CA PRO A 257 -2.57 17.60 -2.20
C PRO A 257 -3.24 18.93 -2.59
N GLU A 258 -2.66 20.06 -2.18
CA GLU A 258 -3.24 21.39 -2.42
C GLU A 258 -3.38 21.69 -3.91
N GLU A 259 -2.46 21.19 -4.72
CA GLU A 259 -2.44 21.32 -6.17
C GLU A 259 -3.65 20.64 -6.81
N MET A 260 -4.02 19.45 -6.31
CA MET A 260 -5.23 18.73 -6.76
C MET A 260 -6.49 19.50 -6.40
N LEU A 261 -6.54 20.08 -5.20
CA LEU A 261 -7.66 20.95 -4.79
C LEU A 261 -7.74 22.19 -5.68
N HIS A 262 -6.61 22.81 -6.00
CA HIS A 262 -6.57 23.98 -6.87
C HIS A 262 -6.98 23.67 -8.32
N GLN A 263 -6.51 22.56 -8.88
CA GLN A 263 -6.92 22.09 -10.20
C GLN A 263 -8.42 21.75 -10.24
N HIS A 264 -8.94 21.09 -9.21
CA HIS A 264 -10.37 20.77 -9.11
C HIS A 264 -11.23 22.04 -9.04
N LYS A 265 -10.83 23.03 -8.24
CA LYS A 265 -11.51 24.34 -8.18
C LYS A 265 -11.55 25.04 -9.54
N LYS A 266 -10.42 25.07 -10.25
CA LYS A 266 -10.34 25.63 -11.63
C LYS A 266 -11.29 24.93 -12.60
N LEU A 267 -11.40 23.59 -12.54
CA LEU A 267 -12.33 22.84 -13.40
C LEU A 267 -13.80 23.18 -13.10
N LEU A 268 -14.16 23.27 -11.82
CA LEU A 268 -15.51 23.68 -11.42
C LEU A 268 -15.87 25.10 -11.86
N GLU A 269 -14.90 26.03 -11.81
CA GLU A 269 -15.08 27.40 -12.31
C GLU A 269 -15.31 27.43 -13.81
N VAL A 270 -14.51 26.68 -14.60
CA VAL A 270 -14.68 26.57 -16.05
C VAL A 270 -16.05 25.99 -16.40
N GLU A 271 -16.49 24.94 -15.69
CA GLU A 271 -17.79 24.31 -15.93
C GLU A 271 -18.95 25.25 -15.57
N LYS A 272 -18.84 25.98 -14.45
CA LYS A 272 -19.80 27.01 -14.05
C LYS A 272 -19.91 28.11 -15.10
N ASN A 273 -18.79 28.61 -15.60
CA ASN A 273 -18.76 29.65 -16.64
C ASN A 273 -19.40 29.14 -17.94
N ARG A 274 -19.11 27.90 -18.34
CA ARG A 274 -19.73 27.25 -19.51
C ARG A 274 -21.25 27.14 -19.37
N MET A 275 -21.75 26.71 -18.21
CA MET A 275 -23.20 26.63 -17.93
C MET A 275 -23.87 28.01 -17.95
N GLN A 276 -23.21 29.05 -17.44
CA GLN A 276 -23.74 30.41 -17.47
C GLN A 276 -23.83 30.95 -18.91
N GLN A 277 -22.81 30.73 -19.74
CA GLN A 277 -22.84 31.10 -21.16
C GLN A 277 -23.98 30.41 -21.92
N GLN A 278 -24.20 29.11 -21.67
CA GLN A 278 -25.32 28.37 -22.28
C GLN A 278 -26.69 28.89 -21.85
N ARG A 279 -26.82 29.43 -20.63
CA ARG A 279 -28.08 30.04 -20.16
C ARG A 279 -28.34 31.40 -20.80
N LEU A 280 -27.31 32.18 -21.08
CA LEU A 280 -27.45 33.49 -21.74
C LEU A 280 -27.78 33.38 -23.24
N GLN A 281 -27.59 32.20 -23.83
CA GLN A 281 -27.88 31.92 -25.24
C GLN A 281 -29.28 31.34 -25.48
N ARG A 282 -30.09 31.15 -24.43
CA ARG A 282 -31.47 30.67 -24.48
C ARG A 282 -32.43 31.79 -24.14
#